data_AF-A0A257EPL1-F1
#
_entry.id   AF-A0A257EPL1-F1
#
_cell.length_a   1.000
_cell.length_b   1.000
_cell.length_c   1.000
_cell.angle_alpha   90.00
_cell.angle_beta   90.00
_cell.angle_gamma   90.00
#
_symmetry.space_group_name_H-M   'P 1'
#
loop_
_entity.id
_entity.type
_entity.pdbx_description
1 polymer ?
#
loop_
_entity_poly.entity_id
_entity_poly.type
_entity_poly.pdbx_seq_one_letter_code
_entity_poly.pdbx_strand_id
1 'polypeptide(L)'
;MTVAIGIGLWMGWRYLQGQRNRPGLVATHFLLATAPLEAMAAMMRGAPNGVLAAARDTLSWSAALTAAALLSGLFTAIIAKSHPHIIGMSLALHAGIGSLGFMALVWWGIRIAA
;
A
#
# COMPACT_ATOMS: atom_id res chain seq x y z
N MET A 1 4.14 2.28 7.66
CA MET A 1 4.21 1.35 6.51
C MET A 1 4.91 0.04 6.83
N THR A 2 6.05 0.02 7.53
CA THR A 2 6.84 -1.21 7.79
C THR A 2 6.05 -2.34 8.45
N VAL A 3 5.20 -2.03 9.44
CA VAL A 3 4.32 -3.02 10.08
C VAL A 3 3.29 -3.60 9.10
N ALA A 4 2.69 -2.75 8.25
CA ALA A 4 1.75 -3.20 7.23
C ALA A 4 2.41 -4.14 6.22
N ILE A 5 3.66 -3.85 5.81
CA ILE A 5 4.47 -4.70 4.94
C ILE A 5 4.72 -6.06 5.61
N GLY A 6 5.15 -6.07 6.88
CA GLY A 6 5.38 -7.30 7.63
C GLY A 6 4.13 -8.17 7.74
N ILE A 7 2.96 -7.56 8.02
CA ILE A 7 1.67 -8.26 8.03
C ILE A 7 1.34 -8.81 6.64
N GLY A 8 1.55 -8.01 5.58
CA GLY A 8 1.31 -8.44 4.19
C GLY A 8 2.15 -9.65 3.78
N LEU A 9 3.45 -9.62 4.11
CA LEU A 9 4.37 -10.74 3.87
C LEU A 9 3.95 -11.99 4.64
N TRP A 10 3.58 -11.84 5.91
CA TRP A 10 3.10 -12.96 6.72
C TRP A 10 1.80 -13.57 6.17
N MET A 11 0.85 -12.72 5.74
CA MET A 11 -0.39 -13.17 5.09
C MET A 11 -0.12 -13.90 3.76
N GLY A 12 0.82 -13.38 2.96
CA GLY A 12 1.25 -14.00 1.70
C GLY A 12 1.90 -15.36 1.94
N TRP A 13 2.79 -15.46 2.92
CA TRP A 13 3.39 -16.73 3.33
C TRP A 13 2.34 -17.75 3.75
N ARG A 14 1.37 -17.37 4.60
CA ARG A 14 0.27 -18.26 4.99
C ARG A 14 -0.59 -18.69 3.81
N TYR A 15 -0.83 -17.79 2.85
CA TYR A 15 -1.53 -18.13 1.61
C TYR A 15 -0.78 -19.18 0.79
N LEU A 16 0.55 -19.05 0.65
CA LEU A 16 1.39 -20.05 -0.03
C LEU A 16 1.38 -21.42 0.68
N GLN A 17 1.15 -21.43 1.99
CA GLN A 17 0.96 -22.65 2.78
C GLN A 17 -0.47 -23.21 2.72
N GLY A 18 -1.36 -22.64 1.90
CA GLY A 18 -2.77 -23.05 1.82
C GLY A 18 -3.61 -22.68 3.05
N GLN A 19 -3.10 -21.81 3.92
CA GLN A 19 -3.79 -21.42 5.15
C GLN A 19 -4.64 -20.17 4.95
N ARG A 20 -5.82 -20.14 5.58
CA ARG A 20 -6.70 -18.97 5.56
C ARG A 20 -6.21 -17.87 6.51
N ASN A 21 -6.19 -16.64 6.01
CA ASN A 21 -5.95 -15.45 6.82
C ASN A 21 -7.20 -15.08 7.64
N ARG A 22 -7.00 -14.64 8.89
CA ARG A 22 -8.10 -14.22 9.77
C ARG A 22 -8.65 -12.87 9.29
N PRO A 23 -9.99 -12.64 9.28
CA PRO A 23 -10.55 -11.38 8.83
C PRO A 23 -10.00 -10.14 9.55
N GLY A 24 -9.79 -10.24 10.86
CA GLY A 24 -9.20 -9.15 11.65
C GLY A 24 -7.80 -8.74 11.18
N LEU A 25 -6.97 -9.71 10.78
CA LEU A 25 -5.63 -9.44 10.26
C LEU A 25 -5.67 -8.71 8.92
N VAL A 26 -6.57 -9.13 8.03
CA VAL A 26 -6.79 -8.47 6.73
C VAL A 26 -7.26 -7.03 6.95
N ALA A 27 -8.19 -6.82 7.88
CA ALA A 27 -8.65 -5.49 8.25
C ALA A 27 -7.52 -4.62 8.85
N THR A 28 -6.69 -5.17 9.74
CA THR A 28 -5.53 -4.45 10.30
C THR A 28 -4.54 -4.06 9.20
N HIS A 29 -4.22 -4.96 8.28
CA HIS A 29 -3.35 -4.64 7.14
C HIS A 29 -3.91 -3.50 6.30
N PHE A 30 -5.20 -3.55 5.99
CA PHE A 30 -5.90 -2.51 5.23
C PHE A 30 -5.87 -1.15 5.95
N LEU A 31 -6.21 -1.10 7.24
CA LEU A 31 -6.22 0.15 8.02
C LEU A 31 -4.81 0.74 8.21
N LEU A 32 -3.79 -0.10 8.39
CA LEU A 32 -2.41 0.39 8.47
C LEU A 32 -1.89 0.92 7.12
N ALA A 33 -2.48 0.46 6.01
CA ALA A 33 -2.15 0.95 4.67
C ALA A 33 -2.87 2.26 4.32
N THR A 34 -3.98 2.62 4.99
CA THR A 34 -4.66 3.92 4.76
C THR A 34 -3.94 5.09 5.42
N ALA A 35 -3.43 4.93 6.65
CA ALA A 35 -2.81 6.04 7.40
C ALA A 35 -1.67 6.78 6.65
N PRO A 36 -0.77 6.09 5.91
CA PRO A 36 0.24 6.77 5.09
C PRO A 36 -0.35 7.64 3.97
N LEU A 37 -1.49 7.28 3.39
CA LEU A 37 -2.15 8.07 2.35
C LEU A 37 -2.64 9.41 2.88
N GLU A 38 -3.18 9.43 4.10
CA GLU A 38 -3.58 10.67 4.76
C GLU A 38 -2.37 11.59 5.00
N ALA A 39 -1.26 11.02 5.49
CA ALA A 39 -0.02 11.76 5.69
C ALA A 39 0.55 12.31 4.37
N MET A 40 0.60 11.49 3.31
CA MET A 40 1.03 11.94 1.98
C MET A 40 0.11 13.04 1.43
N ALA A 41 -1.21 12.91 1.62
CA ALA A 41 -2.17 13.93 1.21
C ALA A 41 -1.96 15.26 1.95
N ALA A 42 -1.68 15.22 3.25
CA ALA A 42 -1.31 16.39 4.03
C ALA A 42 -0.01 17.03 3.51
N MET A 43 1.04 16.23 3.27
CA MET A 43 2.32 16.71 2.73
C MET A 43 2.16 17.35 1.35
N MET A 44 1.28 16.82 0.48
CA MET A 44 1.01 17.37 -0.85
C MET A 44 0.28 18.72 -0.83
N ARG A 45 -0.39 19.07 0.28
CA ARG A 45 -1.02 20.39 0.50
C ARG A 45 -0.03 21.47 0.91
N GLY A 46 1.19 21.08 1.33
CA GLY A 46 2.21 21.99 1.80
C GLY A 46 2.09 22.30 3.30
N ALA A 47 3.14 22.95 3.83
CA ALA A 47 3.20 23.36 5.22
C ALA A 47 2.39 24.65 5.46
N PRO A 48 2.01 24.96 6.71
CA PRO A 48 1.25 26.18 7.05
C PRO A 48 1.92 27.50 6.62
N ASN A 49 3.24 27.48 6.39
CA ASN A 49 4.02 28.61 5.87
C ASN A 49 4.01 28.73 4.33
N GLY A 50 3.21 27.93 3.62
CA GLY A 50 3.07 27.96 2.17
C GLY A 50 4.14 27.18 1.39
N VAL A 51 5.10 26.56 2.08
CA VAL A 51 6.15 25.77 1.43
C VAL A 51 5.59 24.42 0.99
N LEU A 52 5.71 24.12 -0.30
CA LEU A 52 5.33 22.82 -0.85
C LEU A 52 6.40 21.76 -0.53
N ALA A 53 5.97 20.50 -0.46
CA ALA A 53 6.89 19.37 -0.33
C ALA A 53 7.87 19.34 -1.51
N ALA A 54 9.17 19.28 -1.21
CA ALA A 54 10.20 19.03 -2.22
C ALA A 54 9.93 17.72 -2.97
N ALA A 55 10.31 17.63 -4.25
CA ALA A 55 10.07 16.47 -5.10
C ALA A 55 8.59 16.00 -5.11
N ARG A 56 7.63 16.94 -5.08
CA ARG A 56 6.18 16.70 -5.04
C ARG A 56 5.68 15.68 -6.07
N ASP A 57 6.24 15.65 -7.27
CA ASP A 57 5.84 14.69 -8.30
C ASP A 57 6.12 13.25 -7.89
N THR A 58 7.27 12.98 -7.27
CA THR A 58 7.61 11.64 -6.75
C THR A 58 6.69 11.24 -5.60
N LEU A 59 6.39 12.18 -4.69
CA LEU A 59 5.42 11.97 -3.62
C LEU A 59 4.02 11.67 -4.18
N SER A 60 3.62 12.36 -5.24
CA SER A 60 2.32 12.18 -5.90
C SER A 60 2.21 10.80 -6.56
N TRP A 61 3.25 10.35 -7.26
CA TRP A 61 3.32 8.99 -7.81
C TRP A 61 3.27 7.92 -6.73
N SER A 62 4.02 8.12 -5.65
CA SER A 62 3.98 7.24 -4.47
C SER A 62 2.56 7.12 -3.90
N ALA A 63 1.87 8.25 -3.71
CA ALA A 63 0.50 8.28 -3.23
C ALA A 63 -0.46 7.56 -4.18
N ALA A 64 -0.34 7.81 -5.49
CA ALA A 64 -1.19 7.18 -6.51
C ALA A 64 -1.01 5.65 -6.54
N LEU A 65 0.23 5.15 -6.52
CA LEU A 65 0.52 3.72 -6.48
C LEU A 65 0.05 3.09 -5.18
N THR A 66 0.23 3.76 -4.05
CA THR A 66 -0.26 3.27 -2.74
C THR A 66 -1.79 3.21 -2.73
N ALA A 67 -2.48 4.19 -3.30
CA ALA A 67 -3.94 4.17 -3.43
C ALA A 67 -4.41 3.05 -4.38
N ALA A 68 -3.72 2.84 -5.50
CA ALA A 68 -4.00 1.73 -6.42
C ALA A 68 -3.78 0.36 -5.76
N ALA A 69 -2.75 0.22 -4.92
CA ALA A 69 -2.54 -0.98 -4.12
C ALA A 69 -3.70 -1.20 -3.14
N LEU A 70 -4.14 -0.14 -2.45
CA LEU A 70 -5.25 -0.23 -1.51
C LEU A 70 -6.56 -0.68 -2.19
N LEU A 71 -6.89 -0.07 -3.33
CA LEU A 71 -8.07 -0.43 -4.12
C LEU A 71 -7.97 -1.86 -4.65
N SER A 72 -6.83 -2.24 -5.25
CA SER A 72 -6.65 -3.60 -5.76
C SER A 72 -6.73 -4.65 -4.66
N GLY A 73 -6.21 -4.37 -3.46
CA GLY A 73 -6.33 -5.26 -2.29
C GLY A 73 -7.77 -5.42 -1.81
N LEU A 74 -8.52 -4.32 -1.73
CA LEU A 74 -9.93 -4.31 -1.35
C LEU A 74 -10.78 -5.11 -2.34
N PHE A 75 -10.64 -4.81 -3.64
CA PHE A 75 -11.38 -5.53 -4.68
C PHE A 75 -10.98 -6.99 -4.77
N THR A 76 -9.71 -7.33 -4.56
CA THR A 76 -9.27 -8.74 -4.46
C THR A 76 -10.04 -9.46 -3.37
N ALA A 77 -10.15 -8.88 -2.16
CA ALA A 77 -10.87 -9.51 -1.05
C ALA A 77 -12.37 -9.70 -1.34
N ILE A 78 -13.00 -8.78 -2.08
CA ILE A 78 -14.42 -8.86 -2.46
C ILE A 78 -14.64 -9.90 -3.56
N ILE A 79 -13.86 -9.84 -4.64
CA ILE A 79 -14.05 -10.67 -5.85
C ILE A 79 -13.61 -12.12 -5.61
N ALA A 80 -12.57 -12.33 -4.80
CA ALA A 80 -12.02 -13.64 -4.45
C ALA A 80 -13.08 -14.65 -3.95
N LYS A 81 -14.14 -14.15 -3.30
CA LYS A 81 -15.23 -14.98 -2.79
C LYS A 81 -15.97 -15.72 -3.91
N SER A 82 -16.14 -15.08 -5.07
CA SER A 82 -16.89 -15.62 -6.20
C SER A 82 -15.97 -16.25 -7.27
N HIS A 83 -14.69 -15.85 -7.31
CA HIS A 83 -13.73 -16.30 -8.33
C HIS A 83 -12.40 -16.72 -7.69
N PRO A 84 -12.32 -17.91 -7.07
CA PRO A 84 -11.12 -18.32 -6.34
C PRO A 84 -9.88 -18.53 -7.23
N HIS A 85 -10.07 -18.82 -8.52
CA HIS A 85 -8.98 -19.10 -9.46
C HIS A 85 -8.11 -17.87 -9.79
N ILE A 86 -8.61 -16.64 -9.62
CA ILE A 86 -7.84 -15.42 -9.92
C ILE A 86 -7.09 -14.84 -8.70
N ILE A 87 -7.32 -15.39 -7.50
CA ILE A 87 -6.78 -14.84 -6.24
C ILE A 87 -5.25 -14.70 -6.30
N GLY A 88 -4.55 -15.69 -6.84
CA GLY A 88 -3.09 -15.67 -6.90
C GLY A 88 -2.56 -14.51 -7.75
N MET A 89 -3.15 -14.30 -8.94
CA MET A 89 -2.79 -13.17 -9.81
C MET A 89 -3.14 -11.83 -9.17
N SER A 90 -4.33 -11.71 -8.58
CA SER A 90 -4.76 -10.49 -7.92
C SER A 90 -3.87 -10.13 -6.72
N LEU A 91 -3.45 -11.13 -5.94
CA LEU A 91 -2.52 -10.96 -4.83
C LEU A 91 -1.14 -10.50 -5.31
N ALA A 92 -0.63 -11.10 -6.39
CA ALA A 92 0.65 -10.70 -6.99
C ALA A 92 0.62 -9.26 -7.51
N LEU A 93 -0.45 -8.86 -8.19
CA LEU A 93 -0.64 -7.48 -8.66
C LEU A 93 -0.73 -6.49 -7.50
N HIS A 94 -1.52 -6.81 -6.47
CA HIS A 94 -1.63 -5.98 -5.27
C HIS A 94 -0.27 -5.78 -4.59
N ALA A 95 0.47 -6.87 -4.35
CA ALA A 95 1.78 -6.82 -3.73
C ALA A 95 2.81 -6.05 -4.60
N GLY A 96 2.77 -6.24 -5.93
CA GLY A 96 3.63 -5.55 -6.87
C GLY A 96 3.40 -4.03 -6.89
N ILE A 97 2.14 -3.60 -7.05
CA ILE A 97 1.77 -2.17 -7.05
C ILE A 97 2.11 -1.53 -5.70
N GLY A 98 1.82 -2.22 -4.59
CA GLY A 98 2.15 -1.73 -3.24
C GLY A 98 3.65 -1.57 -3.03
N SER A 99 4.45 -2.51 -3.53
CA SER A 99 5.91 -2.45 -3.45
C SER A 99 6.47 -1.28 -4.25
N LEU A 100 5.97 -1.05 -5.47
CA LEU A 100 6.36 0.11 -6.29
C LEU A 100 6.01 1.44 -5.62
N GLY A 101 4.81 1.55 -5.02
CA GLY A 101 4.41 2.73 -4.25
C GLY A 101 5.33 3.00 -3.06
N PHE A 102 5.65 1.96 -2.29
CA PHE A 102 6.58 2.09 -1.16
C PHE A 102 8.01 2.46 -1.59
N MET A 103 8.53 1.86 -2.66
CA MET A 103 9.85 2.20 -3.20
C MET A 103 9.90 3.65 -3.67
N ALA A 104 8.84 4.14 -4.33
CA ALA A 104 8.72 5.54 -4.71
C ALA A 104 8.71 6.48 -3.49
N LEU A 105 8.05 6.09 -2.39
CA LEU A 105 8.07 6.84 -1.14
C LEU A 105 9.47 6.91 -0.51
N VAL A 106 10.17 5.77 -0.44
CA VAL A 106 11.54 5.71 0.08
C VAL A 106 12.47 6.57 -0.77
N TRP A 107 12.35 6.48 -2.09
CA TRP A 107 13.11 7.30 -3.04
C TRP A 107 12.84 8.80 -2.83
N TRP A 108 11.58 9.19 -2.66
CA TRP A 108 11.22 10.57 -2.31
C TRP A 108 11.90 11.00 -1.00
N GLY A 109 11.85 10.16 0.04
CA GLY A 109 12.49 10.41 1.33
C GLY A 109 14.01 10.63 1.21
N ILE A 110 14.69 9.82 0.39
CA ILE A 110 16.13 9.99 0.12
C ILE A 110 16.39 11.33 -0.58
N ARG A 111 15.60 11.70 -1.58
CA ARG A 111 15.78 12.95 -2.36
C ARG A 111 15.58 14.22 -1.56
N ILE A 112 14.81 14.19 -0.46
CA ILE A 112 14.59 15.36 0.39
C ILE A 112 15.53 15.41 1.60
N ALA A 113 16.25 14.31 1.87
CA ALA A 113 17.22 14.22 2.97
C ALA A 113 18.67 14.47 2.52
N ALA A 114 18.93 14.45 1.21
CA ALA A 114 20.19 14.81 0.57
C ALA A 114 20.22 16.31 0.23
#